data_AF-A0A318B7Q9-F1
#
_entry.id   AF-A0A318B7Q9-F1
#
_cell.length_a   1.000
_cell.length_b   1.000
_cell.length_c   1.000
_cell.angle_alpha   90.00
_cell.angle_beta   90.00
_cell.angle_gamma   90.00
#
_symmetry.space_group_name_H-M   'P 1'
#
loop_
_entity.id
_entity.type
_entity.pdbx_description
1 polymer ?
#
loop_
_entity_poly.entity_id
_entity_poly.type
_entity_poly.pdbx_seq_one_letter_code
_entity_poly.pdbx_strand_id
1 'polypeptide(L)'
;MIAAMLAAIALGGAVSPAPSTGAATADGAAPQAFDPAAVKAIEAAVYDYVDGQLEGDPARVARVLHPDLAKRAVRSRPDPDETLGLRRMSRDELVDLTRQGALRTPREKWDRSVRVLDVAGNAAVARVETPWFVDHLNLGRFGDRWVIVNALWFPKPQPAKS
;
A
#
# COMPACT_ATOMS: atom_id res chain seq x y z
N MET A 1 -2.46 6.00 -45.91
CA MET A 1 -1.75 5.67 -44.66
C MET A 1 -1.90 6.82 -43.69
N ILE A 2 -2.58 6.53 -42.57
CA ILE A 2 -2.57 7.22 -41.27
C ILE A 2 -3.06 8.68 -41.24
N ALA A 3 -4.35 8.79 -40.93
CA ALA A 3 -4.98 9.99 -40.40
C ALA A 3 -4.51 10.21 -38.94
N ALA A 4 -4.02 11.41 -38.64
CA ALA A 4 -3.82 11.89 -37.28
C ALA A 4 -5.01 12.81 -36.93
N MET A 5 -5.96 12.30 -36.13
CA MET A 5 -6.95 13.12 -35.45
C MET A 5 -6.37 13.56 -34.10
N LEU A 6 -6.07 14.85 -33.99
CA LEU A 6 -6.09 15.56 -32.72
C LEU A 6 -7.55 15.65 -32.26
N ALA A 7 -7.82 15.26 -31.01
CA ALA A 7 -8.99 15.72 -30.27
C ALA A 7 -8.50 16.25 -28.91
N ALA A 8 -8.47 17.57 -28.83
CA ALA A 8 -8.32 18.32 -27.59
C ALA A 8 -9.60 18.18 -26.76
N ILE A 9 -9.47 18.01 -25.44
CA ILE A 9 -10.53 18.37 -24.50
C ILE A 9 -10.05 19.60 -23.74
N ALA A 10 -10.74 20.71 -24.01
CA ALA A 10 -10.48 22.02 -23.47
C ALA A 10 -10.88 22.12 -21.99
N LEU A 11 -9.97 22.62 -21.16
CA LEU A 11 -10.30 23.20 -19.86
C LEU A 11 -10.83 24.62 -20.11
N GLY A 12 -12.15 24.74 -20.22
CA GLY A 12 -12.84 26.03 -20.25
C GLY A 12 -12.78 26.70 -18.88
N GLY A 13 -11.89 27.68 -18.74
CA GLY A 13 -11.88 28.62 -17.62
C GLY A 13 -12.77 29.82 -17.94
N ALA A 14 -13.83 30.00 -17.17
CA ALA A 14 -14.47 31.30 -16.98
C ALA A 14 -14.60 31.54 -15.48
N VAL A 15 -13.81 32.48 -14.96
CA VAL A 15 -13.94 33.01 -13.60
C VAL A 15 -14.45 34.43 -13.70
N SER A 16 -15.55 34.69 -13.00
CA SER A 16 -15.83 35.98 -12.36
C SER A 16 -16.57 35.73 -11.04
N PRO A 17 -16.21 36.35 -9.91
CA PRO A 17 -16.75 36.04 -8.59
C PRO A 17 -17.76 37.08 -8.08
N ALA A 18 -18.62 36.66 -7.14
CA ALA A 18 -18.91 37.26 -5.81
C ALA A 18 -20.29 36.76 -5.29
N PRO A 19 -20.68 36.99 -4.03
CA PRO A 19 -20.61 35.99 -2.97
C PRO A 19 -22.01 35.56 -2.49
N SER A 20 -22.13 34.33 -1.99
CA SER A 20 -23.25 33.98 -1.12
C SER A 20 -22.69 33.47 0.20
N THR A 21 -22.84 34.30 1.23
CA THR A 21 -22.83 33.95 2.64
C THR A 21 -23.94 32.92 2.90
N GLY A 22 -23.67 31.67 2.54
CA GLY A 22 -24.35 30.51 3.10
C GLY A 22 -23.52 30.04 4.28
N ALA A 23 -24.10 30.09 5.47
CA ALA A 23 -23.51 29.46 6.64
C ALA A 23 -23.18 28.01 6.29
N ALA A 24 -21.89 27.72 6.13
CA ALA A 24 -21.42 26.36 6.06
C ALA A 24 -21.71 25.76 7.43
N THR A 25 -22.81 25.01 7.52
CA THR A 25 -22.95 23.97 8.51
C THR A 25 -21.79 23.03 8.25
N ALA A 26 -20.71 23.22 8.99
CA ALA A 26 -19.72 22.19 9.20
C ALA A 26 -20.45 21.06 9.93
N ASP A 27 -21.16 20.24 9.18
CA ASP A 27 -21.46 18.88 9.60
C ASP A 27 -20.08 18.26 9.80
N GLY A 28 -19.66 18.24 11.06
CA GLY A 28 -18.58 17.40 11.52
C GLY A 28 -19.02 15.97 11.26
N ALA A 29 -18.83 15.52 10.02
CA ALA A 29 -19.04 14.15 9.63
C ALA A 29 -18.10 13.32 10.48
N ALA A 30 -18.68 12.59 11.44
CA ALA A 30 -17.99 11.51 12.11
C ALA A 30 -17.34 10.63 11.02
N PRO A 31 -16.11 10.13 11.22
CA PRO A 31 -15.46 9.29 10.22
C PRO A 31 -16.42 8.18 9.81
N GLN A 32 -16.81 8.16 8.53
CA GLN A 32 -17.74 7.16 8.04
C GLN A 32 -17.08 5.80 8.23
N ALA A 33 -17.72 4.94 9.03
CA ALA A 33 -17.23 3.58 9.23
C ALA A 33 -17.20 2.86 7.87
N PHE A 34 -16.07 2.25 7.54
CA PHE A 34 -15.93 1.45 6.32
C PHE A 34 -16.85 0.22 6.37
N ASP A 35 -17.29 -0.26 5.20
CA ASP A 35 -18.02 -1.52 5.11
C ASP A 35 -17.24 -2.66 5.82
N PRO A 36 -17.79 -3.30 6.87
CA PRO A 36 -17.10 -4.35 7.60
C PRO A 36 -16.67 -5.53 6.73
N ALA A 37 -17.43 -5.85 5.67
CA ALA A 37 -17.08 -6.92 4.75
C ALA A 37 -15.84 -6.56 3.91
N ALA A 38 -15.79 -5.32 3.41
CA ALA A 38 -14.61 -4.80 2.71
C ALA A 38 -13.38 -4.78 3.64
N VAL A 39 -13.52 -4.29 4.87
CA VAL A 39 -12.43 -4.28 5.87
C VAL A 39 -11.88 -5.68 6.09
N LYS A 40 -12.74 -6.66 6.37
CA LYS A 40 -12.31 -8.05 6.59
C LYS A 40 -11.59 -8.64 5.38
N ALA A 41 -12.05 -8.35 4.16
CA ALA A 41 -11.43 -8.85 2.94
C ALA A 41 -10.04 -8.22 2.69
N ILE A 42 -9.90 -6.91 2.97
CA ILE A 42 -8.62 -6.20 2.90
C ILE A 42 -7.66 -6.76 3.95
N GLU A 43 -8.10 -6.90 5.19
CA GLU A 43 -7.30 -7.46 6.28
C GLU A 43 -6.82 -8.88 5.95
N ALA A 44 -7.70 -9.74 5.42
CA ALA A 44 -7.32 -11.08 5.00
C ALA A 44 -6.21 -11.08 3.93
N ALA A 45 -6.33 -10.21 2.92
CA ALA A 45 -5.30 -10.08 1.87
C ALA A 45 -3.95 -9.58 2.44
N VAL A 46 -3.99 -8.63 3.38
CA VAL A 46 -2.78 -8.11 4.03
C VAL A 46 -2.17 -9.13 5.01
N TYR A 47 -3.00 -9.90 5.71
CA TYR A 47 -2.51 -11.01 6.53
C TYR A 47 -1.87 -12.09 5.68
N ASP A 48 -2.41 -12.43 4.53
CA ASP A 48 -1.76 -13.34 3.58
C ASP A 48 -0.38 -12.84 3.14
N TYR A 49 -0.23 -11.54 2.95
CA TYR A 49 1.06 -10.93 2.63
C TYR A 49 2.09 -11.07 3.77
N VAL A 50 1.74 -10.70 5.01
CA VAL A 50 2.70 -10.73 6.12
C VAL A 50 2.90 -12.15 6.67
N ASP A 51 1.83 -12.91 6.84
CA ASP A 51 1.90 -14.28 7.35
C ASP A 51 2.62 -15.19 6.35
N GLY A 52 2.41 -15.01 5.04
CA GLY A 52 3.16 -15.75 4.01
C GLY A 52 4.67 -15.50 4.07
N GLN A 53 5.09 -14.25 4.33
CA GLN A 53 6.51 -13.92 4.53
C GLN A 53 7.07 -14.57 5.81
N LEU A 54 6.30 -14.57 6.90
CA LEU A 54 6.71 -15.17 8.18
C LEU A 54 6.72 -16.70 8.14
N GLU A 55 5.82 -17.33 7.37
CA GLU A 55 5.80 -18.77 7.08
C GLU A 55 6.96 -19.18 6.16
N GLY A 56 7.37 -18.29 5.25
CA GLY A 56 8.24 -18.62 4.11
C GLY A 56 7.47 -19.27 2.95
N ASP A 57 6.19 -18.94 2.78
CA ASP A 57 5.34 -19.45 1.69
C ASP A 57 5.29 -18.42 0.53
N PRO A 58 6.08 -18.63 -0.54
CA PRO A 58 6.12 -17.71 -1.68
C PRO A 58 4.81 -17.69 -2.47
N ALA A 59 4.05 -18.80 -2.53
CA ALA A 59 2.80 -18.85 -3.27
C ALA A 59 1.71 -18.04 -2.56
N ARG A 60 1.70 -18.07 -1.23
CA ARG A 60 0.83 -17.24 -0.40
C ARG A 60 1.11 -15.76 -0.51
N VAL A 61 2.36 -15.35 -0.56
CA VAL A 61 2.72 -13.96 -0.80
C VAL A 61 2.34 -13.55 -2.24
N ALA A 62 2.70 -14.37 -3.23
CA ALA A 62 2.50 -14.05 -4.64
C ALA A 62 1.04 -13.83 -5.05
N ARG A 63 0.07 -14.49 -4.39
CA ARG A 63 -1.36 -14.40 -4.76
C ARG A 63 -2.01 -13.06 -4.43
N VAL A 64 -1.44 -12.31 -3.48
CA VAL A 64 -1.96 -11.02 -3.00
C VAL A 64 -1.15 -9.83 -3.52
N LEU A 65 -0.15 -10.06 -4.36
CA LEU A 65 0.67 -9.02 -4.98
C LEU A 65 0.30 -8.83 -6.45
N HIS A 66 0.15 -7.58 -6.85
CA HIS A 66 0.02 -7.25 -8.26
C HIS A 66 1.34 -7.60 -8.98
N PRO A 67 1.31 -8.10 -10.24
CA PRO A 67 2.52 -8.34 -11.02
C PRO A 67 3.45 -7.12 -11.08
N ASP A 68 2.88 -5.93 -11.24
CA ASP A 68 3.60 -4.64 -11.26
C ASP A 68 3.77 -4.00 -9.87
N LEU A 69 3.88 -4.79 -8.80
CA LEU A 69 4.07 -4.26 -7.44
C LEU A 69 5.23 -3.26 -7.40
N ALA A 70 4.96 -2.05 -6.89
CA ALA A 70 5.99 -1.10 -6.53
C ALA A 70 6.19 -1.07 -5.01
N LYS A 71 7.15 -1.87 -4.53
CA LYS A 71 7.52 -1.92 -3.11
C LYS A 71 8.78 -1.06 -2.89
N ARG A 72 8.71 -0.05 -2.03
CA ARG A 72 9.74 1.00 -1.92
C ARG A 72 10.04 1.38 -0.48
N ALA A 73 11.22 1.92 -0.24
CA ALA A 73 11.58 2.57 1.01
C ALA A 73 12.57 3.71 0.80
N VAL A 74 12.44 4.76 1.61
CA VAL A 74 13.42 5.85 1.64
C VAL A 74 14.74 5.30 2.15
N ARG A 75 15.85 5.52 1.41
CA ARG A 75 17.18 5.12 1.87
C ARG A 75 17.61 6.04 3.02
N SER A 76 18.09 5.45 4.11
CA SER A 76 18.60 6.21 5.26
C SER A 76 20.03 6.71 5.06
N ARG A 77 20.76 6.19 4.07
CA ARG A 77 22.13 6.63 3.74
C ARG A 77 22.12 7.46 2.47
N PRO A 78 22.90 8.56 2.42
CA PRO A 78 23.09 9.33 1.20
C PRO A 78 23.61 8.44 0.08
N ASP A 79 23.05 8.61 -1.10
CA ASP A 79 23.53 8.02 -2.33
C ASP A 79 24.10 9.17 -3.17
N PRO A 80 25.41 9.15 -3.54
CA PRO A 80 25.99 10.24 -4.32
C PRO A 80 25.33 10.38 -5.70
N ASP A 81 24.72 9.31 -6.21
CA ASP A 81 24.11 9.27 -7.54
C ASP A 81 22.57 9.46 -7.48
N GLU A 82 21.95 9.47 -6.30
CA GLU A 82 20.50 9.68 -6.12
C GLU A 82 20.20 10.54 -4.88
N THR A 83 19.97 11.84 -5.08
CA THR A 83 19.67 12.81 -4.01
C THR A 83 18.38 12.48 -3.24
N LEU A 84 17.40 11.84 -3.89
CA LEU A 84 16.19 11.29 -3.27
C LEU A 84 16.24 9.76 -3.26
N GLY A 85 17.28 9.22 -2.64
CA GLY A 85 17.60 7.79 -2.63
C GLY A 85 16.42 6.89 -2.27
N LEU A 86 16.09 5.96 -3.16
CA LEU A 86 14.95 5.06 -2.98
C LEU A 86 15.36 3.60 -3.17
N ARG A 87 15.10 2.77 -2.16
CA ARG A 87 15.12 1.31 -2.33
C ARG A 87 13.86 0.92 -3.07
N ARG A 88 14.02 0.10 -4.11
CA ARG A 88 12.94 -0.41 -4.98
C ARG A 88 13.02 -1.93 -4.93
N MET A 89 11.86 -2.57 -4.85
CA MET A 89 11.71 -4.02 -4.83
C MET A 89 10.47 -4.41 -5.63
N SER A 90 10.64 -5.37 -6.53
CA SER A 90 9.55 -5.91 -7.35
C SER A 90 8.79 -7.01 -6.61
N ARG A 91 7.66 -7.45 -7.19
CA ARG A 91 6.96 -8.66 -6.73
C ARG A 91 7.89 -9.87 -6.72
N ASP A 92 8.60 -10.12 -7.81
CA ASP A 92 9.40 -11.34 -7.97
C ASP A 92 10.57 -11.36 -7.00
N GLU A 93 11.24 -10.23 -6.79
CA GLU A 93 12.29 -10.10 -5.76
C GLU A 93 11.73 -10.44 -4.36
N LEU A 94 10.55 -9.93 -4.00
CA LEU A 94 9.95 -10.23 -2.70
C LEU A 94 9.55 -11.71 -2.56
N VAL A 95 8.99 -12.30 -3.61
CA VAL A 95 8.61 -13.72 -3.63
C VAL A 95 9.86 -14.59 -3.49
N ASP A 96 10.96 -14.23 -4.12
CA ASP A 96 12.23 -14.94 -4.02
C ASP A 96 12.84 -14.83 -2.62
N LEU A 97 12.84 -13.64 -2.01
CA LEU A 97 13.27 -13.43 -0.63
C LEU A 97 12.41 -14.24 0.36
N THR A 98 11.11 -14.34 0.10
CA THR A 98 10.19 -15.17 0.90
C THR A 98 10.58 -16.65 0.79
N ARG A 99 10.84 -17.14 -0.42
CA ARG A 99 11.29 -18.53 -0.64
C ARG A 99 12.61 -18.84 0.07
N GLN A 100 13.51 -17.86 0.15
CA GLN A 100 14.77 -17.95 0.88
C GLN A 100 14.60 -17.86 2.41
N GLY A 101 13.40 -17.54 2.89
CA GLY A 101 13.09 -17.43 4.31
C GLY A 101 13.62 -16.15 4.96
N ALA A 102 13.78 -15.06 4.21
CA ALA A 102 14.36 -13.81 4.72
C ALA A 102 13.69 -13.26 5.99
N LEU A 103 12.39 -13.49 6.16
CA LEU A 103 11.60 -13.12 7.35
C LEU A 103 11.00 -14.32 8.08
N ARG A 104 11.39 -15.55 7.71
CA ARG A 104 10.78 -16.75 8.27
C ARG A 104 10.97 -16.77 9.79
N THR A 105 9.86 -16.87 10.50
CA THR A 105 9.81 -16.77 11.96
C THR A 105 8.95 -17.92 12.50
N PRO A 106 9.38 -18.63 13.56
CA PRO A 106 8.54 -19.65 14.20
C PRO A 106 7.18 -19.08 14.64
N ARG A 107 6.11 -19.84 14.45
CA ARG A 107 4.72 -19.35 14.59
C ARG A 107 4.41 -18.78 15.98
N GLU A 108 5.00 -19.37 17.01
CA GLU A 108 4.90 -18.93 18.40
C GLU A 108 5.55 -17.56 18.67
N LYS A 109 6.37 -17.05 17.75
CA LYS A 109 7.03 -15.73 17.83
C LYS A 109 6.38 -14.68 16.93
N TRP A 110 5.24 -14.98 16.32
CA TRP A 110 4.59 -14.05 15.40
C TRP A 110 3.94 -12.88 16.12
N ASP A 111 4.54 -11.71 15.97
CA ASP A 111 3.97 -10.44 16.38
C ASP A 111 3.72 -9.59 15.13
N ARG A 112 2.44 -9.30 14.88
CA ARG A 112 2.00 -8.53 13.72
C ARG A 112 0.59 -7.99 13.92
N SER A 113 0.33 -6.81 13.35
CA SER A 113 -1.00 -6.21 13.33
C SER A 113 -1.30 -5.60 11.96
N VAL A 114 -2.56 -5.64 11.57
CA VAL A 114 -3.09 -5.01 10.35
C VAL A 114 -4.17 -4.01 10.75
N ARG A 115 -4.18 -2.85 10.11
CA ARG A 115 -5.24 -1.85 10.22
C ARG A 115 -5.60 -1.30 8.86
N VAL A 116 -6.88 -1.27 8.51
CA VAL A 116 -7.38 -0.53 7.34
C VAL A 116 -7.46 0.94 7.71
N LEU A 117 -6.87 1.80 6.87
CA LEU A 117 -6.78 3.24 7.10
C LEU A 117 -7.79 4.02 6.26
N ASP A 118 -8.10 3.54 5.05
CA ASP A 118 -9.06 4.17 4.15
C ASP A 118 -9.62 3.14 3.15
N VAL A 119 -10.86 3.35 2.71
CA VAL A 119 -11.51 2.59 1.64
C VAL A 119 -12.31 3.54 0.75
N ALA A 120 -11.94 3.62 -0.51
CA ALA A 120 -12.58 4.46 -1.53
C ALA A 120 -12.95 3.61 -2.75
N GLY A 121 -14.17 3.08 -2.78
CA GLY A 121 -14.67 2.25 -3.88
C GLY A 121 -13.85 0.96 -4.06
N ASN A 122 -13.07 0.89 -5.13
CA ASN A 122 -12.18 -0.24 -5.44
C ASN A 122 -10.73 -0.01 -5.01
N ALA A 123 -10.42 1.04 -4.26
CA ALA A 123 -9.11 1.33 -3.71
C ALA A 123 -9.14 1.32 -2.18
N ALA A 124 -8.03 0.92 -1.55
CA ALA A 124 -7.89 0.94 -0.10
C ALA A 124 -6.45 1.24 0.33
N VAL A 125 -6.31 1.76 1.55
CA VAL A 125 -5.04 1.93 2.22
C VAL A 125 -5.05 1.11 3.50
N ALA A 126 -4.02 0.31 3.72
CA ALA A 126 -3.84 -0.47 4.94
C ALA A 126 -2.43 -0.28 5.50
N ARG A 127 -2.29 -0.48 6.80
CA ARG A 127 -1.01 -0.52 7.49
C ARG A 127 -0.81 -1.91 8.07
N VAL A 128 0.34 -2.50 7.81
CA VAL A 128 0.79 -3.73 8.49
C VAL A 128 2.07 -3.44 9.25
N GLU A 129 2.17 -4.01 10.43
CA GLU A 129 3.29 -3.79 11.33
C GLU A 129 3.77 -5.11 11.91
N THR A 130 5.09 -5.26 11.97
CA THR A 130 5.82 -6.32 12.69
C THR A 130 6.80 -5.66 13.67
N PRO A 131 7.52 -6.40 14.53
CA PRO A 131 8.58 -5.83 15.37
C PRO A 131 9.68 -5.08 14.59
N TRP A 132 9.85 -5.40 13.30
CA TRP A 132 10.96 -4.88 12.50
C TRP A 132 10.55 -3.91 11.40
N PHE A 133 9.29 -3.91 10.98
CA PHE A 133 8.82 -3.10 9.84
C PHE A 133 7.44 -2.50 10.07
N VAL A 134 7.21 -1.37 9.44
CA VAL A 134 5.88 -0.82 9.17
C VAL A 134 5.74 -0.67 7.66
N ASP A 135 4.73 -1.29 7.08
CA ASP A 135 4.40 -1.14 5.65
C ASP A 135 3.06 -0.39 5.53
N HIS A 136 3.05 0.66 4.71
CA HIS A 136 1.83 1.31 4.24
C HIS A 136 1.52 0.78 2.85
N LEU A 137 0.39 0.10 2.72
CA LEU A 137 -0.02 -0.64 1.55
C LEU A 137 -1.16 0.08 0.85
N ASN A 138 -1.07 0.19 -0.47
CA ASN A 138 -2.20 0.56 -1.32
C ASN A 138 -2.70 -0.69 -2.04
N LEU A 139 -4.00 -0.96 -1.90
CA LEU A 139 -4.65 -2.11 -2.48
C LEU A 139 -5.68 -1.67 -3.53
N GLY A 140 -5.82 -2.48 -4.58
CA GLY A 140 -6.88 -2.38 -5.58
C GLY A 140 -7.76 -3.62 -5.55
N ARG A 141 -9.06 -3.45 -5.77
CA ARG A 141 -10.04 -4.52 -5.91
C ARG A 141 -10.18 -4.92 -7.38
N PHE A 142 -9.83 -6.16 -7.69
CA PHE A 142 -9.94 -6.79 -9.00
C PHE A 142 -10.99 -7.91 -8.92
N GLY A 143 -12.24 -7.57 -9.27
CA GLY A 143 -13.38 -8.47 -9.07
C GLY A 143 -13.69 -8.65 -7.58
N ASP A 144 -13.58 -9.88 -7.10
CA ASP A 144 -13.78 -10.27 -5.70
C ASP A 144 -12.51 -10.24 -4.84
N ARG A 145 -11.34 -9.94 -5.44
CA ARG A 145 -10.05 -9.98 -4.75
C ARG A 145 -9.47 -8.59 -4.49
N TRP A 146 -8.93 -8.40 -3.30
CA TRP A 146 -8.03 -7.28 -3.00
C TRP A 146 -6.59 -7.68 -3.23
N VAL A 147 -5.84 -6.82 -3.92
CA VAL A 147 -4.45 -7.07 -4.32
C VAL A 147 -3.60 -5.85 -3.97
N ILE A 148 -2.43 -6.07 -3.39
CA ILE A 148 -1.46 -5.01 -3.04
C ILE A 148 -0.76 -4.55 -4.33
N VAL A 149 -0.89 -3.25 -4.63
CA VAL A 149 -0.33 -2.62 -5.82
C VAL A 149 0.91 -1.79 -5.49
N ASN A 150 0.91 -1.10 -4.35
CA ASN A 150 2.05 -0.33 -3.87
C ASN A 150 2.29 -0.60 -2.39
N ALA A 151 3.54 -0.43 -1.97
CA ALA A 151 3.92 -0.56 -0.58
C ALA A 151 5.12 0.33 -0.26
N LEU A 152 4.95 1.25 0.69
CA LEU A 152 6.04 2.04 1.26
C LEU A 152 6.37 1.49 2.64
N TRP A 153 7.59 0.98 2.82
CA TRP A 153 8.00 0.39 4.10
C TRP A 153 9.02 1.24 4.85
N PHE A 154 8.98 1.10 6.18
CA PHE A 154 9.92 1.70 7.11
C PHE A 154 10.53 0.60 8.01
N PRO A 155 11.85 0.40 7.99
CA PRO A 155 12.53 -0.46 8.96
C PRO A 155 12.55 0.22 10.33
N LYS A 156 12.07 -0.47 11.36
CA LYS A 156 12.16 -0.01 12.74
C LYS A 156 13.60 -0.13 13.25
N PRO A 157 14.05 0.79 14.11
CA PRO A 157 15.34 0.65 14.78
C PRO A 157 15.40 -0.69 15.53
N GLN A 158 16.41 -1.51 15.23
CA GLN A 158 16.72 -2.66 16.08
C GLN A 158 17.58 -2.17 17.25
N PRO A 159 17.35 -2.65 18.48
CA PRO A 159 18.28 -2.42 19.56
C PRO A 159 19.67 -2.90 19.14
N ALA A 160 20.71 -2.12 19.46
CA ALA A 160 22.08 -2.51 19.17
C ALA A 160 22.34 -3.90 19.79
N LYS A 161 22.95 -4.79 19.01
CA LYS A 161 23.42 -6.06 19.56
C LYS A 161 24.58 -5.73 20.51
N SER A 162 24.36 -5.95 21.81
CA SER A 162 25.39 -5.89 22.84
C SER A 162 26.46 -6.96 22.64
#